data_AF-A0A7V9HZ76-F1
#
_entry.id   AF-A0A7V9HZ76-F1
#
_cell.length_a   1.000
_cell.length_b   1.000
_cell.length_c   1.000
_cell.angle_alpha   90.00
_cell.angle_beta   90.00
_cell.angle_gamma   90.00
#
_symmetry.space_group_name_H-M   'P 1'
#
loop_
_entity.id
_entity.type
_entity.pdbx_description
1 polymer ?
#
loop_
_entity_poly.entity_id
_entity_poly.type
_entity_poly.pdbx_seq_one_letter_code
_entity_poly.pdbx_strand_id
1 'polypeptide(L)'
;MIGKRIEKRRSPDNNQWGTAYARYTRTYIKRPIGSTHAQWQLLAEHLQTMPLEHTIVKVDPKIYDDYIGRYDSPIITFSVTKEGDRLIATPDDKRRPAAELFPESDSEFFLKGPDAQITFIRDRKGQVTHALVRLNGAPIRARRVS
;
A
#
# COMPACT_ATOMS: atom_id res chain seq x y z
N MET A 1 29.00 -21.98 -14.36
CA MET A 1 28.99 -21.18 -13.11
C MET A 1 27.72 -20.34 -13.09
N ILE A 2 27.04 -20.26 -11.94
CA ILE A 2 25.82 -19.47 -11.76
C ILE A 2 26.15 -18.30 -10.83
N GLY A 3 25.74 -17.08 -11.21
CA GLY A 3 25.87 -15.87 -10.42
C GLY A 3 24.51 -15.26 -10.12
N LYS A 4 24.35 -14.62 -8.98
CA LYS A 4 23.11 -13.90 -8.61
C LYS A 4 23.44 -12.44 -8.29
N ARG A 5 22.59 -11.53 -8.75
CA ARG A 5 22.60 -10.12 -8.38
C ARG A 5 21.24 -9.77 -7.78
N ILE A 6 21.25 -9.22 -6.58
CA ILE A 6 20.04 -8.84 -5.85
C ILE A 6 20.06 -7.33 -5.66
N GLU A 7 18.96 -6.67 -5.99
CA GLU A 7 18.83 -5.23 -5.86
C GLU A 7 17.47 -4.88 -5.29
N LYS A 8 17.42 -3.93 -4.36
CA LYS A 8 16.18 -3.29 -3.94
C LYS A 8 15.98 -2.08 -4.86
N ARG A 9 14.90 -2.06 -5.63
CA ARG A 9 14.55 -0.92 -6.49
C ARG A 9 13.11 -0.52 -6.23
N ARG A 10 12.79 0.75 -6.47
CA ARG A 10 11.39 1.20 -6.56
C ARG A 10 10.70 0.38 -7.66
N SER A 11 9.51 -0.15 -7.40
CA SER A 11 8.79 -0.95 -8.40
C SER A 11 8.52 -0.09 -9.66
N PRO A 12 8.67 -0.59 -10.89
CA PRO A 12 8.33 0.10 -12.13
C PRO A 12 6.82 0.22 -12.29
N ASP A 13 6.05 -0.67 -11.65
CA ASP A 13 4.60 -0.55 -11.50
C ASP A 13 4.21 0.54 -10.49
N ASN A 14 5.18 1.28 -9.93
CA ASN A 14 4.94 2.45 -9.10
C ASN A 14 4.46 3.61 -9.99
N ASN A 15 3.20 3.51 -10.38
CA ASN A 15 2.31 4.60 -10.76
C ASN A 15 2.22 5.62 -9.60
N GLN A 16 3.30 6.39 -9.37
CA GLN A 16 3.39 7.56 -8.49
C GLN A 16 2.95 7.41 -7.01
N TRP A 17 2.41 6.26 -6.59
CA TRP A 17 1.54 6.16 -5.41
C TRP A 17 1.63 4.83 -4.64
N GLY A 18 2.81 4.19 -4.52
CA GLY A 18 3.11 3.45 -3.27
C GLY A 18 3.45 1.95 -3.29
N THR A 19 3.88 1.32 -4.39
CA THR A 19 4.70 0.10 -4.22
C THR A 19 6.12 0.56 -3.89
N ALA A 20 6.40 0.85 -2.62
CA ALA A 20 7.61 1.59 -2.26
C ALA A 20 8.89 0.90 -2.74
N TYR A 21 8.97 -0.44 -2.66
CA TYR A 21 10.13 -1.20 -3.13
C TYR A 21 9.77 -2.61 -3.59
N ALA A 22 10.44 -3.07 -4.64
CA ALA A 22 10.49 -4.46 -5.03
C ALA A 22 11.95 -4.96 -4.95
N ARG A 23 12.11 -6.21 -4.54
CA ARG A 23 13.37 -6.94 -4.65
C ARG A 23 13.47 -7.50 -6.07
N TYR A 24 14.49 -7.05 -6.78
CA TYR A 24 14.90 -7.55 -8.07
C TYR A 24 16.00 -8.58 -7.91
N THR A 25 15.72 -9.82 -8.27
CA THR A 25 16.73 -10.88 -8.32
C THR A 25 17.00 -11.23 -9.77
N ARG A 26 18.22 -10.95 -10.23
CA ARG A 26 18.70 -11.36 -11.56
C ARG A 26 19.68 -12.52 -11.39
N THR A 27 19.36 -13.65 -11.99
CA THR A 27 20.21 -14.83 -12.01
C THR A 27 20.89 -14.93 -13.36
N TYR A 28 22.20 -15.11 -13.37
CA TYR A 28 23.02 -15.21 -14.56
C TYR A 28 23.70 -16.56 -14.62
N ILE A 29 23.84 -17.09 -15.83
CA ILE A 29 24.65 -18.28 -16.11
C ILE A 29 25.84 -17.90 -16.98
N LYS A 30 27.04 -18.31 -16.58
CA LYS A 30 28.25 -18.17 -17.39
C LYS A 30 28.29 -19.29 -18.41
N ARG A 31 28.17 -18.94 -19.69
CA ARG A 31 28.32 -19.88 -20.81
C ARG A 31 29.65 -19.61 -21.52
N PRO A 32 30.42 -20.65 -21.88
CA PRO A 32 31.60 -20.49 -22.72
C PRO A 32 31.17 -19.94 -24.09
N ILE A 33 31.98 -19.04 -24.64
CA ILE A 33 31.90 -18.60 -26.03
C ILE A 33 33.28 -18.85 -26.62
N GLY A 34 33.41 -19.92 -27.40
CA GLY A 34 34.70 -20.39 -27.89
C GLY A 34 35.61 -20.95 -26.78
N SER A 35 36.89 -21.09 -27.10
CA SER A 35 37.87 -21.82 -26.27
C SER A 35 38.41 -21.02 -25.08
N THR A 36 38.33 -19.69 -25.13
CA THR A 36 39.00 -18.79 -24.17
C THR A 36 38.09 -17.75 -23.54
N HIS A 37 36.89 -17.55 -24.08
CA HIS A 37 35.97 -16.52 -23.61
C HIS A 37 34.71 -17.15 -23.03
N ALA A 38 34.03 -16.38 -22.18
CA ALA A 38 32.76 -16.77 -21.63
C ALA A 38 31.91 -15.52 -21.43
N GLN A 39 30.62 -15.66 -21.66
CA GLN A 39 29.65 -14.59 -21.49
C GLN A 39 28.66 -14.96 -20.39
N TRP A 40 28.29 -13.95 -19.61
CA TRP A 40 27.17 -14.05 -18.69
C TRP A 40 25.89 -13.81 -19.46
N GLN A 41 25.00 -14.80 -19.42
CA GLN A 41 23.66 -14.69 -19.96
C GLN A 41 22.67 -14.59 -18.78
N LEU A 42 21.72 -13.66 -18.89
CA LEU A 42 20.60 -13.58 -17.97
C LEU A 42 19.77 -14.87 -18.12
N LEU A 43 19.64 -15.61 -17.02
CA LEU A 43 18.91 -16.87 -16.96
C LEU A 43 17.48 -16.65 -16.45
N ALA A 44 17.33 -15.81 -15.43
CA ALA A 44 16.04 -15.52 -14.83
C ALA A 44 16.03 -14.13 -14.19
N GLU A 45 14.88 -13.47 -14.26
CA GLU A 45 14.55 -12.29 -13.47
C GLU A 45 13.35 -12.62 -12.59
N HIS A 46 13.46 -12.24 -11.32
CA HIS A 46 12.37 -12.39 -10.37
C HIS A 46 12.17 -11.07 -9.64
N LEU A 47 10.94 -10.56 -9.71
CA LEU A 47 10.49 -9.39 -8.99
C LEU A 47 9.63 -9.87 -7.82
N GLN A 48 10.06 -9.54 -6.61
CA GLN A 48 9.29 -9.78 -5.40
C GLN A 48 8.89 -8.43 -4.81
N THR A 49 7.58 -8.16 -4.71
CA THR A 49 7.09 -6.98 -3.98
C THR A 49 7.51 -7.11 -2.51
N MET A 50 8.10 -6.04 -1.96
CA MET A 50 8.36 -5.97 -0.53
C MET A 50 7.17 -5.23 0.10
N PRO A 51 6.55 -5.77 1.17
CA PRO A 51 5.51 -5.05 1.87
C PRO A 51 6.06 -3.71 2.33
N LEU A 52 5.24 -2.66 2.25
CA LEU A 52 5.59 -1.38 2.87
C LEU A 52 5.74 -1.61 4.38
N GLU A 53 6.90 -1.24 4.94
CA GLU A 53 7.06 -1.24 6.39
C GLU A 53 6.27 -0.04 6.96
N HIS A 54 5.10 -0.32 7.50
CA HIS A 54 4.29 0.69 8.17
C HIS A 54 4.78 0.87 9.62
N THR A 55 4.95 2.12 10.04
CA THR A 55 5.25 2.46 11.43
C THR A 55 4.06 3.20 12.03
N ILE A 56 3.61 2.75 13.21
CA ILE A 56 2.54 3.44 13.93
C ILE A 56 3.07 4.77 14.47
N VAL A 57 2.41 5.86 14.12
CA VAL A 57 2.71 7.20 14.62
C VAL A 57 1.67 7.60 15.67
N LYS A 58 2.13 8.12 16.81
CA LYS A 58 1.22 8.66 17.81
C LYS A 58 0.64 9.99 17.33
N VAL A 59 -0.68 10.05 17.17
CA VAL A 59 -1.43 11.26 16.79
C VAL A 59 -2.45 11.62 17.87
N ASP A 60 -2.94 12.87 17.88
CA ASP A 60 -4.03 13.29 18.79
C ASP A 60 -5.35 12.61 18.37
N PRO A 61 -5.97 11.77 19.21
CA PRO A 61 -7.23 11.08 18.87
C PRO A 61 -8.41 12.01 18.55
N LYS A 62 -8.32 13.32 18.84
CA LYS A 62 -9.32 14.30 18.42
C LYS A 62 -9.43 14.42 16.90
N ILE A 63 -8.33 14.20 16.16
CA ILE A 63 -8.39 14.29 14.69
C ILE A 63 -9.25 13.19 14.07
N TYR A 64 -9.49 12.10 14.81
CA TYR A 64 -10.30 10.98 14.34
C TYR A 64 -11.76 11.34 14.15
N ASP A 65 -12.26 12.34 14.87
CA ASP A 65 -13.63 12.80 14.76
C ASP A 65 -13.93 13.38 13.35
N ASP A 66 -12.90 13.92 12.67
CA ASP A 66 -13.01 14.41 11.29
C ASP A 66 -13.28 13.28 10.29
N TYR A 67 -12.81 12.07 10.59
CA TYR A 67 -12.79 10.92 9.69
C TYR A 67 -14.02 10.01 9.87
N ILE A 68 -14.75 10.15 10.97
CA ILE A 68 -15.99 9.41 11.21
C ILE A 68 -17.01 9.71 10.10
N GLY A 69 -17.59 8.67 9.53
CA GLY A 69 -18.55 8.85 8.46
C GLY A 69 -18.67 7.63 7.56
N ARG A 70 -19.40 7.80 6.47
CA ARG A 70 -19.59 6.76 5.46
C ARG A 70 -18.93 7.19 4.16
N TYR A 71 -18.23 6.25 3.54
CA TYR A 71 -17.45 6.47 2.33
C TYR A 71 -17.95 5.51 1.26
N ASP A 72 -18.25 6.06 0.09
CA ASP A 72 -18.91 5.33 -1.00
C ASP A 72 -18.14 5.43 -2.32
N SER A 73 -18.05 4.30 -3.00
CA SER A 73 -17.54 4.20 -4.37
C SER A 73 -18.21 3.02 -5.07
N PRO A 74 -18.18 2.97 -6.41
CA PRO A 74 -18.68 1.79 -7.15
C PRO A 74 -17.98 0.47 -6.81
N ILE A 75 -16.83 0.49 -6.13
CA ILE A 75 -16.00 -0.69 -5.85
C ILE A 75 -16.06 -1.09 -4.37
N ILE A 76 -16.08 -0.11 -3.46
CA ILE A 76 -16.11 -0.33 -2.02
C ILE A 76 -16.90 0.78 -1.33
N THR A 77 -17.79 0.34 -0.44
CA THR A 77 -18.52 1.19 0.51
C THR A 77 -18.20 0.73 1.92
N PHE A 78 -17.85 1.67 2.80
CA PHE A 78 -17.46 1.38 4.17
C PHE A 78 -17.79 2.54 5.10
N SER A 79 -17.97 2.22 6.37
CA SER A 79 -18.16 3.21 7.44
C SER A 79 -16.89 3.27 8.29
N VAL A 80 -16.52 4.47 8.73
CA VAL A 80 -15.44 4.71 9.69
C VAL A 80 -16.08 5.14 11.00
N THR A 81 -15.76 4.43 12.07
CA THR A 81 -16.23 4.72 13.43
C THR A 81 -15.02 4.89 14.36
N LYS A 82 -15.25 5.57 15.49
CA LYS A 82 -14.26 5.74 16.54
C LYS A 82 -14.63 4.89 17.75
N GLU A 83 -13.68 4.10 18.23
CA GLU A 83 -13.80 3.26 19.42
C GLU A 83 -12.69 3.64 20.41
N GLY A 84 -12.99 4.56 21.33
CA GLY A 84 -11.98 5.17 22.20
C GLY A 84 -10.94 5.93 21.38
N ASP A 85 -9.67 5.51 21.48
CA ASP A 85 -8.54 6.09 20.75
C ASP A 85 -8.19 5.31 19.47
N ARG A 86 -9.17 4.62 18.87
CA ARG A 86 -9.00 3.82 17.66
C ARG A 86 -10.02 4.21 16.60
N LEU A 87 -9.62 4.10 15.34
CA LEU A 87 -10.52 4.17 14.20
C LEU A 87 -10.76 2.78 13.66
N ILE A 88 -12.02 2.45 13.40
CA ILE A 88 -12.44 1.17 12.84
C ILE A 88 -13.10 1.43 11.48
N ALA A 89 -12.61 0.78 10.44
CA ALA A 89 -13.26 0.73 9.14
C ALA A 89 -14.10 -0.55 9.03
N THR A 90 -15.39 -0.39 8.75
CA THR A 90 -16.34 -1.50 8.57
C THR A 90 -16.85 -1.48 7.13
N PRO A 91 -16.43 -2.43 6.28
CA PRO A 91 -17.02 -2.60 4.95
C PRO A 91 -18.50 -2.98 5.04
N ASP A 92 -19.30 -2.55 4.07
CA ASP A 92 -20.70 -3.01 3.96
C ASP A 92 -20.83 -4.47 3.52
N ASP A 93 -19.81 -4.94 2.79
CA ASP A 93 -19.69 -6.35 2.40
C ASP A 93 -19.50 -7.21 3.65
N LYS A 94 -20.58 -7.88 4.07
CA LYS A 94 -20.61 -8.75 5.25
C LYS A 94 -19.58 -9.89 5.23
N ARG A 95 -18.96 -10.18 4.08
CA ARG A 95 -17.89 -11.19 3.97
C ARG A 95 -16.54 -10.65 4.46
N ARG A 96 -16.40 -9.33 4.63
CA ARG A 96 -15.17 -8.67 5.08
C ARG A 96 -15.34 -8.21 6.53
N PRO A 97 -14.40 -8.55 7.43
CA PRO A 97 -14.47 -8.09 8.80
C PRO A 97 -14.18 -6.60 8.90
N ALA A 98 -14.66 -5.97 9.98
CA ALA A 98 -14.18 -4.66 10.40
C ALA A 98 -12.69 -4.73 10.76
N ALA A 99 -11.97 -3.64 10.55
CA ALA A 99 -10.54 -3.57 10.78
C ALA A 99 -10.13 -2.23 11.39
N GLU A 100 -9.13 -2.28 12.28
CA GLU A 100 -8.52 -1.09 12.87
C GLU A 100 -7.65 -0.36 11.85
N LEU A 101 -7.78 0.97 11.84
CA LEU A 101 -6.96 1.90 11.07
C LEU A 101 -5.83 2.41 11.97
N PHE A 102 -4.61 1.94 11.71
CA PHE A 102 -3.42 2.36 12.43
C PHE A 102 -2.86 3.63 11.80
N PRO A 103 -2.63 4.70 12.58
CA PRO A 103 -2.11 5.96 12.04
C PRO A 103 -0.66 5.81 11.58
N GLU A 104 -0.39 6.25 10.36
CA GLU A 104 0.95 6.45 9.81
C GLU A 104 1.30 7.95 9.74
N SER A 105 0.27 8.80 9.64
CA SER A 105 0.36 10.25 9.79
C SER A 105 -0.94 10.80 10.39
N ASP A 106 -1.14 12.12 10.34
CA ASP A 106 -2.40 12.75 10.72
C ASP A 106 -3.60 12.31 9.85
N SER A 107 -3.35 11.88 8.61
CA SER A 107 -4.36 11.64 7.56
C SER A 107 -4.15 10.34 6.80
N GLU A 108 -3.03 9.65 7.00
CA GLU A 108 -2.71 8.35 6.42
C GLU A 108 -2.80 7.24 7.46
N PHE A 109 -3.47 6.16 7.08
CA PHE A 109 -3.71 5.01 7.94
C PHE A 109 -3.47 3.72 7.18
N PHE A 110 -3.02 2.69 7.89
CA PHE A 110 -2.85 1.35 7.34
C PHE A 110 -3.63 0.31 8.14
N LEU A 111 -3.89 -0.83 7.52
CA LEU A 111 -4.57 -1.97 8.15
C LEU A 111 -3.56 -3.12 8.32
N LYS A 112 -3.83 -4.02 9.28
CA LYS A 112 -3.07 -5.27 9.38
C LYS A 112 -3.38 -6.17 8.17
N GLY A 113 -2.46 -6.25 7.23
CA GLY A 113 -2.55 -7.05 6.01
C GLY A 113 -1.63 -6.51 4.93
N PRO A 114 -1.35 -7.28 3.86
CA PRO A 114 -0.52 -6.78 2.77
C PRO A 114 -1.23 -5.65 2.01
N ASP A 115 -0.56 -4.51 1.90
CA ASP A 115 -0.83 -3.40 0.96
C ASP A 115 -2.20 -2.71 1.07
N ALA A 116 -2.80 -2.66 2.27
CA ALA A 116 -4.04 -1.94 2.53
C ALA A 116 -3.79 -0.61 3.27
N GLN A 117 -4.00 0.51 2.57
CA GLN A 117 -3.83 1.86 3.10
C GLN A 117 -5.07 2.71 2.83
N ILE A 118 -5.41 3.61 3.75
CA ILE A 118 -6.47 4.61 3.61
C ILE A 118 -5.87 5.98 3.86
N THR A 119 -6.03 6.89 2.91
CA THR A 119 -5.66 8.31 3.07
C THR A 119 -6.90 9.18 3.02
N PHE A 120 -7.12 9.99 4.05
CA PHE A 120 -8.23 10.94 4.10
C PHE A 120 -7.84 12.27 3.46
N ILE A 121 -8.61 12.72 2.48
CA ILE A 121 -8.31 13.92 1.71
C ILE A 121 -9.24 15.06 2.11
N ARG A 122 -8.64 16.16 2.57
CA ARG A 122 -9.33 17.39 2.93
C ARG A 122 -9.41 18.36 1.75
N ASP A 123 -10.46 19.18 1.71
CA ASP A 123 -10.54 20.33 0.81
C ASP A 123 -9.78 21.55 1.35
N ARG A 124 -9.86 22.68 0.63
CA ARG A 124 -9.24 23.96 1.05
C ARG A 124 -9.84 24.55 2.32
N LYS A 125 -11.00 24.06 2.76
CA LYS A 125 -11.67 24.47 4.01
C LYS A 125 -11.32 23.53 5.16
N GLY A 126 -10.46 22.53 4.94
CA GLY A 126 -10.08 21.55 5.95
C GLY A 126 -11.08 20.41 6.12
N GLN A 127 -12.13 20.33 5.30
CA GLN A 127 -13.16 19.31 5.43
C GLN A 127 -12.78 18.04 4.66
N VAL A 128 -12.91 16.88 5.31
CA VAL A 128 -12.67 15.58 4.67
C VAL A 128 -13.73 15.34 3.60
N THR A 129 -13.28 15.19 2.36
CA THR A 129 -14.16 15.04 1.18
C THR A 129 -14.24 13.60 0.67
N HIS A 130 -13.15 12.85 0.81
CA HIS A 130 -13.06 11.48 0.35
C HIS A 130 -11.90 10.75 1.03
N ALA A 131 -11.97 9.43 0.98
CA ALA A 131 -10.87 8.53 1.27
C ALA A 131 -10.27 8.00 -0.04
N LEU A 132 -8.95 7.85 -0.08
CA LEU A 132 -8.24 7.07 -1.08
C LEU A 132 -7.89 5.73 -0.45
N VAL A 133 -8.58 4.67 -0.88
CA VAL A 133 -8.34 3.30 -0.41
C VAL A 133 -7.39 2.63 -1.40
N ARG A 134 -6.24 2.16 -0.94
CA ARG A 134 -5.34 1.34 -1.75
C ARG A 134 -5.59 -0.12 -1.42
N LEU A 135 -5.95 -0.88 -2.44
CA LEU A 135 -6.03 -2.34 -2.41
C LEU A 135 -5.29 -2.84 -3.65
N ASN A 136 -4.32 -3.73 -3.46
CA ASN A 136 -3.54 -4.33 -4.56
C ASN A 136 -2.85 -3.29 -5.47
N GLY A 137 -2.41 -2.16 -4.93
CA GLY A 137 -1.62 -1.14 -5.64
C GLY A 137 -2.40 -0.10 -6.46
N ALA A 138 -3.72 -0.23 -6.61
CA ALA A 138 -4.55 0.79 -7.28
C ALA A 138 -5.36 1.62 -6.26
N PRO A 139 -5.37 2.96 -6.35
CA PRO A 139 -6.18 3.79 -5.48
C PRO A 139 -7.64 3.80 -5.94
N ILE A 140 -8.55 3.56 -4.99
CA ILE A 140 -9.99 3.68 -5.15
C ILE A 140 -10.43 4.92 -4.39
N ARG A 141 -11.07 5.85 -5.10
CA ARG A 141 -11.63 7.06 -4.49
C ARG A 141 -13.03 6.76 -3.93
N ALA A 142 -13.17 6.82 -2.61
CA ALA A 142 -14.45 6.69 -1.92
C ALA A 142 -14.90 8.04 -1.35
N ARG A 143 -15.98 8.60 -1.90
CA ARG A 143 -16.52 9.91 -1.51
C ARG A 143 -17.16 9.81 -0.12
N ARG A 144 -16.94 10.82 0.73
CA ARG A 144 -17.68 10.93 1.99
C ARG A 144 -19.15 11.29 1.71
N VAL A 145 -20.09 10.52 2.25
CA VAL A 145 -21.53 10.69 2.04
C VAL A 145 -22.31 11.04 3.31
N SER A 146 -21.71 10.81 4.49
CA SER A 146 -22.22 11.26 5.80
C SER A 146 -21.08 11.43 6.78
#